data_AF-A0A0D2CDN7-F1
#
_entry.id   AF-A0A0D2CDN7-F1
#
_cell.length_a   1.000
_cell.length_b   1.000
_cell.length_c   1.000
_cell.angle_alpha   90.00
_cell.angle_beta   90.00
_cell.angle_gamma   90.00
#
_symmetry.space_group_name_H-M   'P 1'
#
loop_
_entity.id
_entity.type
_entity.pdbx_description
1 polymer ?
#
loop_
_entity_poly.entity_id
_entity_poly.type
_entity_poly.pdbx_seq_one_letter_code
_entity_poly.pdbx_strand_id
1 'polypeptide(L)'
;MAVLSRAPTTNYSSSVTTSSSRFSTTSSSTPTPTGILPNAWQFDTDKGTKWNLTYIGDLNFTNPLGSLGLRGDNCRTGKVGNKVIWTCGDMQCGSNVMTCGFATAPGWYGTSDVMLVNTANKSSLADFNKPWSGDPQPPNGAIWGMWSSNVAPINETHGVIYARAYWRNGPYGNTPKVLGNTVSSVTLGPNGPIATRVGPFLTSADYLYLGVLCILRDGNYIYQYSGGGPSNIRITRVPATDDVFDASKYEYLVYNTTNTWAPGLPLLNSTDAGALVIRPSTTQFSCGGSWGSVVYNRYLAKYLMLCGQWMVDVNMYVSDTPWGPWSSRYKIASGGKFQGAYGSMIHPEYSPLADGSDKSWYFSIGPNKEFFMYRVDFGY
;
A
#
# COMPACT_ATOMS: atom_id res chain seq x y z
N MET A 1 -66.05 1.68 -29.26
CA MET A 1 -65.67 0.99 -30.51
C MET A 1 -64.56 1.77 -31.17
N ALA A 2 -63.33 1.31 -31.03
CA ALA A 2 -62.17 1.77 -31.80
C ALA A 2 -61.20 0.60 -31.85
N VAL A 3 -60.98 0.07 -33.05
CA VAL A 3 -60.12 -1.07 -33.35
C VAL A 3 -58.71 -0.52 -33.57
N LEU A 4 -57.76 -0.90 -32.73
CA LEU A 4 -56.33 -0.60 -32.91
C LEU A 4 -55.65 -1.80 -33.56
N SER A 5 -55.12 -1.56 -34.76
CA SER A 5 -54.37 -2.49 -35.59
C SER A 5 -52.99 -2.80 -34.99
N ARG A 6 -52.63 -4.08 -34.92
CA ARG A 6 -51.28 -4.58 -34.58
C ARG A 6 -50.29 -4.29 -35.72
N ALA A 7 -49.13 -3.74 -35.37
CA ALA A 7 -47.95 -3.69 -36.23
C ALA A 7 -47.13 -5.00 -36.11
N PRO A 8 -46.34 -5.37 -37.15
CA PRO A 8 -45.60 -6.62 -37.17
C PRO A 8 -44.26 -6.52 -36.40
N THR A 9 -43.97 -7.52 -35.58
CA THR A 9 -42.69 -7.75 -34.93
C THR A 9 -41.69 -8.38 -35.90
N THR A 10 -40.62 -7.67 -36.24
CA THR A 10 -39.45 -8.21 -36.93
C THR A 10 -38.45 -8.76 -35.91
N ASN A 11 -38.22 -10.07 -35.97
CA ASN A 11 -37.17 -10.75 -35.19
C ASN A 11 -35.80 -10.52 -35.84
N TYR A 12 -34.96 -9.69 -35.22
CA TYR A 12 -33.52 -9.64 -35.54
C TYR A 12 -32.79 -10.70 -34.72
N SER A 13 -32.38 -11.78 -35.38
CA SER A 13 -31.40 -12.75 -34.87
C SER A 13 -29.99 -12.19 -35.13
N SER A 14 -29.37 -11.58 -34.13
CA SER A 14 -27.94 -11.24 -34.15
C SER A 14 -27.13 -12.41 -33.60
N SER A 15 -26.46 -13.12 -34.51
CA SER A 15 -25.41 -14.08 -34.18
C SER A 15 -24.21 -13.36 -33.58
N VAL A 16 -23.96 -13.55 -32.27
CA VAL A 16 -22.75 -13.07 -31.61
C VAL A 16 -21.62 -14.04 -31.93
N THR A 17 -20.76 -13.64 -32.86
CA THR A 17 -19.48 -14.31 -33.12
C THR A 17 -18.52 -14.00 -31.98
N THR A 18 -18.33 -14.95 -31.06
CA THR A 18 -17.30 -14.90 -30.02
C THR A 18 -15.91 -15.00 -30.64
N SER A 19 -15.26 -13.88 -30.92
CA SER A 19 -13.82 -13.87 -31.23
C SER A 19 -13.02 -13.94 -29.92
N SER A 20 -12.57 -15.12 -29.55
CA SER A 20 -11.57 -15.26 -28.49
C SER A 20 -10.21 -14.82 -29.02
N SER A 21 -9.86 -13.53 -28.87
CA SER A 21 -8.48 -13.09 -29.05
C SER A 21 -7.66 -13.52 -27.85
N ARG A 22 -7.06 -14.72 -27.92
CA ARG A 22 -6.00 -15.13 -27.01
C ARG A 22 -4.84 -14.16 -27.20
N PHE A 23 -4.61 -13.28 -26.23
CA PHE A 23 -3.36 -12.53 -26.13
C PHE A 23 -2.23 -13.52 -25.86
N SER A 24 -1.39 -13.74 -26.87
CA SER A 24 -0.12 -14.44 -26.75
C SER A 24 0.93 -13.43 -26.30
N THR A 25 1.15 -13.29 -24.99
CA THR A 25 2.34 -12.63 -24.45
C THR A 25 3.47 -13.64 -24.37
N THR A 26 4.13 -13.87 -25.50
CA THR A 26 5.46 -14.48 -25.53
C THR A 26 6.48 -13.40 -25.17
N SER A 27 6.76 -13.23 -23.88
CA SER A 27 8.05 -12.71 -23.42
C SER A 27 8.88 -13.91 -22.95
N SER A 28 9.66 -14.49 -23.86
CA SER A 28 10.71 -15.44 -23.49
C SER A 28 11.87 -14.67 -22.85
N SER A 29 11.69 -14.23 -21.62
CA SER A 29 12.82 -13.91 -20.75
C SER A 29 13.37 -15.23 -20.25
N THR A 30 14.65 -15.48 -20.48
CA THR A 30 15.42 -16.51 -19.76
C THR A 30 15.07 -16.38 -18.26
N PRO A 31 14.77 -17.48 -17.53
CA PRO A 31 14.45 -17.39 -16.12
C PRO A 31 15.59 -16.65 -15.41
N THR A 32 15.28 -15.51 -14.80
CA THR A 32 16.24 -14.81 -13.95
C THR A 32 16.70 -15.81 -12.89
N PRO A 33 18.02 -16.04 -12.71
CA PRO A 33 18.49 -16.94 -11.67
C PRO A 33 17.86 -16.55 -10.33
N THR A 34 17.13 -17.48 -9.72
CA THR A 34 16.45 -17.21 -8.47
C THR A 34 17.36 -17.55 -7.29
N GLY A 35 17.60 -16.59 -6.41
CA GLY A 35 18.25 -16.85 -5.13
C GLY A 35 17.34 -17.66 -4.21
N ILE A 36 17.93 -18.48 -3.34
CA ILE A 36 17.21 -19.26 -2.34
C ILE A 36 17.61 -18.73 -0.96
N LEU A 37 16.65 -18.21 -0.19
CA LEU A 37 16.91 -17.82 1.18
C LEU A 37 17.22 -19.05 2.03
N PRO A 38 18.23 -18.99 2.92
CA PRO A 38 18.45 -20.04 3.89
C PRO A 38 17.39 -19.96 5.01
N ASN A 39 17.53 -20.79 6.04
CA ASN A 39 16.73 -20.61 7.25
C ASN A 39 17.07 -19.28 7.95
N ALA A 40 16.18 -18.79 8.81
CA ALA A 40 16.31 -17.48 9.46
C ALA A 40 17.61 -17.31 10.27
N TRP A 41 18.09 -18.36 10.94
CA TRP A 41 19.33 -18.29 11.73
C TRP A 41 20.57 -18.13 10.84
N GLN A 42 20.62 -18.88 9.74
CA GLN A 42 21.70 -18.75 8.77
C GLN A 42 21.64 -17.40 8.07
N PHE A 43 20.43 -16.91 7.73
CA PHE A 43 20.26 -15.57 7.19
C PHE A 43 20.86 -14.50 8.10
N ASP A 44 20.60 -14.54 9.40
CA ASP A 44 21.20 -13.59 10.34
C ASP A 44 22.74 -13.68 10.37
N THR A 45 23.30 -14.89 10.29
CA THR A 45 24.75 -15.15 10.25
C THR A 45 25.41 -14.65 8.95
N ASP A 46 24.67 -14.69 7.86
CA ASP A 46 25.11 -14.32 6.52
C ASP A 46 25.18 -12.80 6.28
N LYS A 47 24.71 -11.98 7.23
CA LYS A 47 24.74 -10.52 7.11
C LYS A 47 26.18 -10.03 6.98
N GLY A 48 26.46 -9.23 5.95
CA GLY A 48 27.81 -8.76 5.62
C GLY A 48 28.54 -9.64 4.60
N THR A 49 28.04 -10.84 4.29
CA THR A 49 28.71 -11.79 3.39
C THR A 49 27.80 -12.24 2.24
N LYS A 50 26.61 -12.78 2.52
CA LYS A 50 25.61 -13.19 1.51
C LYS A 50 24.45 -12.22 1.37
N TRP A 51 24.29 -11.28 2.29
CA TRP A 51 23.44 -10.13 2.06
C TRP A 51 23.94 -8.92 2.84
N ASN A 52 23.60 -7.73 2.36
CA ASN A 52 24.00 -6.47 2.95
C ASN A 52 22.82 -5.53 3.14
N LEU A 53 22.93 -4.67 4.15
CA LEU A 53 22.04 -3.55 4.39
C LEU A 53 22.88 -2.27 4.38
N THR A 54 22.59 -1.37 3.45
CA THR A 54 23.33 -0.12 3.28
C THR A 54 22.39 1.06 3.45
N TYR A 55 22.72 1.98 4.35
CA TYR A 55 22.07 3.30 4.38
C TYR A 55 22.58 4.13 3.20
N ILE A 56 21.68 4.66 2.39
CA ILE A 56 22.05 5.37 1.15
C ILE A 56 21.72 6.87 1.18
N GLY A 57 21.23 7.37 2.30
CA GLY A 57 20.88 8.78 2.49
C GLY A 57 19.43 8.98 2.92
N ASP A 58 18.98 10.23 2.90
CA ASP A 58 17.61 10.63 3.28
C ASP A 58 16.78 10.96 2.05
N LEU A 59 15.49 10.62 2.08
CA LEU A 59 14.55 11.00 1.01
C LEU A 59 14.44 12.53 0.91
N ASN A 60 14.62 13.06 -0.29
CA ASN A 60 14.53 14.48 -0.58
C ASN A 60 13.30 14.82 -1.42
N PHE A 61 12.96 16.11 -1.41
CA PHE A 61 11.84 16.67 -2.15
C PHE A 61 12.34 17.83 -3.00
N THR A 62 11.82 17.97 -4.22
CA THR A 62 12.16 19.12 -5.06
C THR A 62 11.71 20.44 -4.42
N ASN A 63 12.41 21.53 -4.76
CA ASN A 63 12.06 22.88 -4.33
C ASN A 63 10.72 23.34 -4.95
N PRO A 64 10.00 24.29 -4.32
CA PRO A 64 10.35 24.98 -3.07
C PRO A 64 10.23 24.16 -1.78
N LEU A 65 9.30 23.18 -1.71
CA LEU A 65 9.03 22.43 -0.46
C LEU A 65 10.28 21.77 0.16
N GLY A 66 11.21 21.26 -0.66
CA GLY A 66 12.50 20.74 -0.18
C GLY A 66 13.27 21.75 0.68
N SER A 67 13.51 22.96 0.14
CA SER A 67 14.18 24.06 0.85
C SER A 67 13.46 24.55 2.12
N LEU A 68 12.14 24.30 2.23
CA LEU A 68 11.37 24.60 3.43
C LEU A 68 11.48 23.51 4.50
N GLY A 69 12.26 22.45 4.25
CA GLY A 69 12.47 21.34 5.18
C GLY A 69 11.24 20.43 5.27
N LEU A 70 10.61 20.12 4.13
CA LEU A 70 9.50 19.17 4.06
C LEU A 70 9.92 17.81 4.64
N ARG A 71 9.11 17.31 5.56
CA ARG A 71 9.33 16.07 6.31
C ARG A 71 8.02 15.45 6.77
N GLY A 72 8.04 14.19 7.21
CA GLY A 72 6.85 13.52 7.72
C GLY A 72 7.05 12.04 7.99
N ASP A 73 5.99 11.26 7.76
CA ASP A 73 5.97 9.81 7.96
C ASP A 73 5.38 8.99 6.79
N ASN A 74 5.58 7.66 6.85
CA ASN A 74 4.92 6.66 6.00
C ASN A 74 4.92 6.92 4.48
N CYS A 75 6.02 7.41 3.90
CA CYS A 75 6.13 7.54 2.44
C CYS A 75 6.24 6.17 1.77
N ARG A 76 5.27 5.86 0.90
CA ARG A 76 5.17 4.62 0.12
C ARG A 76 5.16 4.92 -1.37
N THR A 77 5.56 3.95 -2.17
CA THR A 77 5.43 4.03 -3.63
C THR A 77 4.35 3.08 -4.15
N GLY A 78 3.78 3.47 -5.29
CA GLY A 78 2.96 2.64 -6.13
C GLY A 78 3.08 3.10 -7.58
N LYS A 79 2.38 2.43 -8.50
CA LYS A 79 2.49 2.74 -9.93
C LYS A 79 1.14 2.68 -10.64
N VAL A 80 0.89 3.67 -11.50
CA VAL A 80 -0.18 3.66 -12.50
C VAL A 80 0.44 4.01 -13.84
N GLY A 81 0.22 3.17 -14.84
CA GLY A 81 0.87 3.30 -16.15
C GLY A 81 2.39 3.33 -16.01
N ASN A 82 3.03 4.37 -16.55
CA ASN A 82 4.49 4.57 -16.44
C ASN A 82 4.91 5.52 -15.30
N LYS A 83 3.98 5.97 -14.45
CA LYS A 83 4.27 6.93 -13.38
C LYS A 83 4.36 6.24 -12.03
N VAL A 84 5.48 6.46 -11.35
CA VAL A 84 5.63 6.14 -9.93
C VAL A 84 4.95 7.24 -9.12
N ILE A 85 4.14 6.84 -8.16
CA ILE A 85 3.38 7.72 -7.27
C ILE A 85 3.91 7.51 -5.86
N TRP A 86 4.35 8.60 -5.22
CA TRP A 86 4.68 8.64 -3.81
C TRP A 86 3.46 9.11 -3.02
N THR A 87 3.06 8.34 -2.01
CA THR A 87 1.99 8.67 -1.06
C THR A 87 2.57 8.65 0.33
N CYS A 88 2.47 9.74 1.07
CA CYS A 88 2.99 9.84 2.44
C CYS A 88 1.86 10.00 3.44
N GLY A 89 2.17 9.82 4.72
CA GLY A 89 1.27 10.11 5.82
C GLY A 89 1.34 11.59 6.21
N ASP A 90 1.48 11.84 7.50
CA ASP A 90 1.53 13.18 8.06
C ASP A 90 2.80 13.93 7.59
N MET A 91 2.62 15.03 6.86
CA MET A 91 3.70 15.84 6.28
C MET A 91 3.58 17.31 6.69
N GLN A 92 4.72 17.96 6.96
CA GLN A 92 4.84 19.38 7.30
C GLN A 92 6.22 19.92 6.90
N CYS A 93 6.38 21.25 6.86
CA CYS A 93 7.69 21.89 6.65
C CYS A 93 8.31 22.36 7.95
N GLY A 94 9.57 21.99 8.19
CA GLY A 94 10.32 22.41 9.37
C GLY A 94 9.57 22.10 10.68
N SER A 95 9.81 22.90 11.72
CA SER A 95 9.13 22.80 13.02
C SER A 95 7.81 23.55 13.10
N ASN A 96 7.43 24.30 12.06
CA ASN A 96 6.24 25.13 12.06
C ASN A 96 5.29 24.71 10.94
N VAL A 97 4.15 24.12 11.32
CA VAL A 97 3.09 23.71 10.38
C VAL A 97 2.61 24.86 9.48
N MET A 98 2.77 26.12 9.90
CA MET A 98 2.35 27.27 9.10
C MET A 98 3.29 27.58 7.94
N THR A 99 4.52 27.04 7.90
CA THR A 99 5.52 27.33 6.87
C THR A 99 5.06 26.91 5.48
N CYS A 100 4.43 25.74 5.37
CA CYS A 100 3.87 25.27 4.10
C CYS A 100 2.53 24.54 4.26
N GLY A 101 1.92 24.62 5.44
CA GLY A 101 0.71 23.88 5.79
C GLY A 101 1.00 22.47 6.30
N PHE A 102 -0.07 21.68 6.37
CA PHE A 102 -0.07 20.32 6.88
C PHE A 102 -0.91 19.44 5.95
N ALA A 103 -0.43 18.23 5.65
CA ALA A 103 -1.16 17.22 4.89
C ALA A 103 -1.05 15.86 5.60
N THR A 104 -2.09 15.04 5.53
CA THR A 104 -2.17 13.68 6.12
C THR A 104 -2.01 12.56 5.08
N ALA A 105 -2.27 12.88 3.82
CA ALA A 105 -2.16 11.98 2.69
C ALA A 105 -1.83 12.77 1.42
N PRO A 106 -0.65 13.43 1.32
CA PRO A 106 -0.20 14.04 0.09
C PRO A 106 0.30 12.99 -0.91
N GLY A 107 0.26 13.36 -2.19
CA GLY A 107 0.62 12.50 -3.31
C GLY A 107 1.40 13.25 -4.37
N TRP A 108 2.49 12.65 -4.84
CA TRP A 108 3.42 13.25 -5.80
C TRP A 108 3.91 12.22 -6.80
N TYR A 109 4.49 12.71 -7.91
CA TYR A 109 5.23 11.82 -8.81
C TYR A 109 6.64 11.56 -8.28
N GLY A 110 7.11 10.36 -8.54
CA GLY A 110 8.51 10.01 -8.41
C GLY A 110 9.37 10.66 -9.48
N THR A 111 10.66 10.78 -9.21
CA THR A 111 11.68 11.01 -10.25
C THR A 111 12.30 9.69 -10.68
N SER A 112 13.33 9.73 -11.54
CA SER A 112 14.17 8.57 -11.84
C SER A 112 15.08 8.17 -10.68
N ASP A 113 15.25 9.05 -9.69
CA ASP A 113 16.02 8.81 -8.48
C ASP A 113 15.08 8.42 -7.33
N VAL A 114 15.35 7.27 -6.69
CA VAL A 114 14.61 6.79 -5.51
C VAL A 114 14.73 7.76 -4.33
N MET A 115 15.78 8.58 -4.31
CA MET A 115 16.07 9.55 -3.27
C MET A 115 15.38 10.90 -3.48
N LEU A 116 14.62 11.10 -4.58
CA LEU A 116 14.01 12.39 -4.90
C LEU A 116 12.55 12.26 -5.35
N VAL A 117 11.67 12.93 -4.60
CA VAL A 117 10.25 13.08 -4.92
C VAL A 117 9.99 14.41 -5.60
N ASN A 118 9.24 14.40 -6.71
CA ASN A 118 8.88 15.60 -7.46
C ASN A 118 7.62 16.25 -6.89
N THR A 119 7.80 17.35 -6.17
CA THR A 119 6.72 18.16 -5.58
C THR A 119 6.05 19.10 -6.57
N ALA A 120 6.44 19.07 -7.86
CA ALA A 120 5.90 19.87 -8.95
C ALA A 120 5.91 21.39 -8.66
N ASN A 121 7.02 21.88 -8.10
CA ASN A 121 7.24 23.29 -7.73
C ASN A 121 6.18 23.86 -6.76
N LYS A 122 5.45 23.01 -6.03
CA LYS A 122 4.51 23.47 -5.00
C LYS A 122 5.27 24.11 -3.84
N SER A 123 4.68 25.15 -3.26
CA SER A 123 5.15 25.81 -2.04
C SER A 123 4.27 25.53 -0.81
N SER A 124 3.15 24.84 -1.00
CA SER A 124 2.22 24.45 0.06
C SER A 124 1.80 22.98 -0.06
N LEU A 125 1.47 22.39 1.08
CA LEU A 125 0.97 21.03 1.20
C LEU A 125 -0.54 20.99 1.02
N ALA A 126 -0.99 19.92 0.37
CA ALA A 126 -2.38 19.59 0.22
C ALA A 126 -2.53 18.08 0.10
N ASP A 127 -3.55 17.54 0.74
CA ASP A 127 -3.95 16.15 0.54
C ASP A 127 -4.42 15.96 -0.90
N PHE A 128 -3.91 14.90 -1.55
CA PHE A 128 -4.41 14.54 -2.87
C PHE A 128 -5.67 13.66 -2.76
N ASN A 129 -5.79 12.88 -1.68
CA ASN A 129 -7.02 12.17 -1.33
C ASN A 129 -7.91 13.06 -0.46
N LYS A 130 -9.07 13.44 -0.97
CA LYS A 130 -9.93 14.46 -0.35
C LYS A 130 -11.24 13.86 0.19
N PRO A 131 -11.87 14.49 1.19
CA PRO A 131 -13.23 14.15 1.61
C PRO A 131 -14.20 14.19 0.44
N TRP A 132 -15.22 13.34 0.49
CA TRP A 132 -16.33 13.41 -0.45
C TRP A 132 -17.24 14.59 -0.07
N SER A 133 -17.86 15.25 -1.06
CA SER A 133 -18.67 16.44 -0.81
C SER A 133 -19.89 16.19 0.09
N GLY A 134 -20.36 14.94 0.16
CA GLY A 134 -21.44 14.52 1.05
C GLY A 134 -20.98 14.06 2.44
N ASP A 135 -19.68 14.08 2.75
CA ASP A 135 -19.21 13.76 4.09
C ASP A 135 -19.57 14.86 5.10
N PRO A 136 -19.79 14.50 6.38
CA PRO A 136 -19.99 15.50 7.43
C PRO A 136 -18.77 16.41 7.57
N GLN A 137 -19.00 17.70 7.79
CA GLN A 137 -17.92 18.64 8.05
C GLN A 137 -17.31 18.39 9.44
N PRO A 138 -15.99 18.61 9.61
CA PRO A 138 -15.36 18.48 10.91
C PRO A 138 -15.94 19.55 11.85
N PRO A 139 -16.10 19.25 13.14
CA PRO A 139 -16.50 20.26 14.12
C PRO A 139 -15.44 21.36 14.21
N ASN A 140 -15.81 22.51 14.78
CA ASN A 140 -14.90 23.65 14.88
C ASN A 140 -13.56 23.27 15.53
N GLY A 141 -12.47 23.69 14.91
CA GLY A 141 -11.09 23.40 15.34
C GLY A 141 -10.58 21.98 15.04
N ALA A 142 -11.42 21.07 14.56
CA ALA A 142 -10.97 19.79 14.03
C ALA A 142 -10.64 19.90 12.54
N ILE A 143 -9.72 19.07 12.08
CA ILE A 143 -9.38 18.94 10.66
C ILE A 143 -9.61 17.51 10.18
N TRP A 144 -9.87 17.39 8.89
CA TRP A 144 -9.85 16.11 8.20
C TRP A 144 -8.45 15.51 8.19
N GLY A 145 -8.39 14.19 8.29
CA GLY A 145 -7.18 13.43 8.06
C GLY A 145 -7.44 12.03 7.52
N MET A 146 -6.42 11.45 6.93
CA MET A 146 -6.47 10.15 6.30
C MET A 146 -5.18 9.35 6.54
N TRP A 147 -5.30 8.16 7.09
CA TRP A 147 -4.20 7.18 7.04
C TRP A 147 -4.35 6.41 5.75
N SER A 148 -3.58 6.80 4.74
CA SER A 148 -3.66 6.25 3.40
C SER A 148 -2.82 5.00 3.23
N SER A 149 -3.14 4.17 2.23
CA SER A 149 -2.29 3.11 1.69
C SER A 149 -1.32 3.65 0.63
N ASN A 150 -0.52 2.77 0.02
CA ASN A 150 0.06 3.04 -1.30
C ASN A 150 -1.03 3.03 -2.40
N VAL A 151 -0.64 3.28 -3.65
CA VAL A 151 -1.51 3.13 -4.83
C VAL A 151 -1.30 1.77 -5.47
N ALA A 152 -2.38 1.07 -5.81
CA ALA A 152 -2.36 -0.14 -6.64
C ALA A 152 -3.07 0.10 -7.97
N PRO A 153 -2.56 -0.42 -9.10
CA PRO A 153 -3.22 -0.26 -10.39
C PRO A 153 -4.47 -1.15 -10.52
N ILE A 154 -5.54 -0.58 -11.06
CA ILE A 154 -6.67 -1.33 -11.62
C ILE A 154 -6.36 -1.68 -13.08
N ASN A 155 -5.78 -0.72 -13.81
CA ASN A 155 -5.29 -0.87 -15.17
C ASN A 155 -4.17 0.17 -15.45
N GLU A 156 -3.80 0.38 -16.71
CA GLU A 156 -2.71 1.29 -17.09
C GLU A 156 -3.03 2.78 -16.85
N THR A 157 -4.30 3.16 -16.77
CA THR A 157 -4.73 4.56 -16.65
C THR A 157 -5.38 4.88 -15.31
N HIS A 158 -5.79 3.84 -14.56
CA HIS A 158 -6.49 3.97 -13.28
C HIS A 158 -5.83 3.10 -12.21
N GLY A 159 -5.65 3.68 -11.03
CA GLY A 159 -5.32 2.98 -9.80
C GLY A 159 -6.36 3.22 -8.72
N VAL A 160 -6.08 2.70 -7.54
CA VAL A 160 -6.89 2.89 -6.34
C VAL A 160 -6.00 3.20 -5.16
N ILE A 161 -6.53 3.99 -4.24
CA ILE A 161 -5.97 4.20 -2.92
C ILE A 161 -7.06 4.00 -1.87
N TYR A 162 -6.69 3.33 -0.78
CA TYR A 162 -7.52 3.17 0.39
C TYR A 162 -7.07 4.15 1.46
N ALA A 163 -7.99 4.64 2.27
CA ALA A 163 -7.61 5.36 3.46
C ALA A 163 -8.59 5.13 4.61
N ARG A 164 -8.07 5.30 5.82
CA ARG A 164 -8.89 5.41 7.03
C ARG A 164 -9.10 6.89 7.34
N ALA A 165 -10.33 7.35 7.18
CA ALA A 165 -10.68 8.74 7.42
C ALA A 165 -10.93 9.01 8.91
N TYR A 166 -10.49 10.17 9.36
CA TYR A 166 -10.67 10.63 10.73
C TYR A 166 -10.78 12.16 10.82
N TRP A 167 -11.28 12.62 11.96
CA TRP A 167 -11.11 13.99 12.43
C TRP A 167 -10.08 14.02 13.57
N ARG A 168 -9.22 15.02 13.57
CA ARG A 168 -8.22 15.25 14.63
C ARG A 168 -8.24 16.70 15.08
N ASN A 169 -7.67 16.99 16.24
CA ASN A 169 -7.70 18.31 16.90
C ASN A 169 -9.12 18.71 17.35
N GLY A 170 -9.29 19.98 17.72
CA GLY A 170 -10.54 20.52 18.25
C GLY A 170 -11.01 19.72 19.47
N PRO A 171 -12.28 19.26 19.52
CA PRO A 171 -12.82 18.50 20.65
C PRO A 171 -12.18 17.11 20.83
N TYR A 172 -11.42 16.63 19.84
CA TYR A 172 -10.79 15.31 19.87
C TYR A 172 -9.33 15.34 20.33
N GLY A 173 -8.71 16.52 20.38
CA GLY A 173 -7.29 16.68 20.69
C GLY A 173 -6.42 15.76 19.85
N ASN A 174 -5.50 15.04 20.51
CA ASN A 174 -4.57 14.10 19.87
C ASN A 174 -5.16 12.71 19.58
N THR A 175 -6.41 12.43 19.98
CA THR A 175 -7.05 11.13 19.73
C THR A 175 -8.03 11.26 18.59
N PRO A 176 -7.69 10.83 17.36
CA PRO A 176 -8.55 11.08 16.22
C PRO A 176 -9.90 10.34 16.33
N LYS A 177 -10.99 11.04 16.00
CA LYS A 177 -12.29 10.39 15.78
C LYS A 177 -12.29 9.73 14.42
N VAL A 178 -12.24 8.42 14.41
CA VAL A 178 -12.31 7.61 13.18
C VAL A 178 -13.73 7.59 12.63
N LEU A 179 -13.85 7.71 11.31
CA LEU A 179 -15.15 7.80 10.63
C LEU A 179 -15.46 6.53 9.82
N GLY A 180 -14.45 5.98 9.16
CA GLY A 180 -14.63 4.82 8.28
C GLY A 180 -13.51 4.68 7.27
N ASN A 181 -13.62 3.66 6.42
CA ASN A 181 -12.71 3.48 5.29
C ASN A 181 -13.21 4.23 4.06
N THR A 182 -12.29 4.78 3.27
CA THR A 182 -12.54 5.44 1.99
C THR A 182 -11.77 4.71 0.90
N VAL A 183 -12.31 4.79 -0.32
CA VAL A 183 -11.66 4.32 -1.53
C VAL A 183 -11.75 5.44 -2.57
N SER A 184 -10.62 5.74 -3.20
CA SER A 184 -10.55 6.76 -4.24
C SER A 184 -9.92 6.20 -5.50
N SER A 185 -10.51 6.52 -6.65
CA SER A 185 -9.91 6.28 -7.96
C SER A 185 -8.70 7.19 -8.12
N VAL A 186 -7.58 6.64 -8.60
CA VAL A 186 -6.35 7.41 -8.84
C VAL A 186 -6.09 7.50 -10.33
N THR A 187 -6.02 8.72 -10.86
CA THR A 187 -5.65 8.99 -12.25
C THR A 187 -4.41 9.87 -12.32
N LEU A 188 -3.81 9.94 -13.52
CA LEU A 188 -2.60 10.70 -13.77
C LEU A 188 -2.93 12.12 -14.23
N GLY A 189 -2.64 13.12 -13.39
CA GLY A 189 -2.71 14.54 -13.76
C GLY A 189 -1.39 15.05 -14.35
N PRO A 190 -1.37 16.28 -14.91
CA PRO A 190 -0.17 16.86 -15.51
C PRO A 190 0.95 17.12 -14.48
N ASN A 191 0.59 17.51 -13.26
CA ASN A 191 1.53 17.95 -12.22
C ASN A 191 1.52 17.03 -10.97
N GLY A 192 0.88 15.87 -11.06
CA GLY A 192 0.78 14.93 -9.94
C GLY A 192 -0.41 13.97 -10.09
N PRO A 193 -0.48 12.95 -9.23
CA PRO A 193 -1.63 12.06 -9.16
C PRO A 193 -2.89 12.81 -8.72
N ILE A 194 -4.05 12.34 -9.15
CA ILE A 194 -5.36 12.85 -8.75
C ILE A 194 -6.11 11.69 -8.10
N ALA A 195 -6.46 11.81 -6.81
CA ALA A 195 -7.37 10.87 -6.16
C ALA A 195 -8.78 11.47 -6.10
N THR A 196 -9.73 10.76 -6.72
CA THR A 196 -11.13 11.14 -6.75
C THR A 196 -11.95 10.12 -5.98
N ARG A 197 -12.56 10.56 -4.88
CA ARG A 197 -13.46 9.72 -4.11
C ARG A 197 -14.80 9.59 -4.81
N VAL A 198 -15.18 8.36 -5.13
CA VAL A 198 -16.41 8.03 -5.87
C VAL A 198 -17.47 7.53 -4.88
N GLY A 199 -17.93 8.43 -4.00
CA GLY A 199 -19.05 8.15 -3.07
C GLY A 199 -18.72 8.23 -1.57
N PRO A 200 -19.64 7.75 -0.71
CA PRO A 200 -19.54 7.83 0.75
C PRO A 200 -18.42 6.93 1.30
N PHE A 201 -18.39 6.72 2.62
CA PHE A 201 -17.47 5.75 3.22
C PHE A 201 -17.80 4.34 2.72
N LEU A 202 -16.77 3.55 2.43
CA LEU A 202 -16.91 2.14 2.09
C LEU A 202 -17.47 1.35 3.28
N THR A 203 -17.06 1.72 4.49
CA THR A 203 -17.47 1.07 5.76
C THR A 203 -17.45 2.07 6.91
N SER A 204 -18.15 1.76 8.00
CA SER A 204 -18.10 2.53 9.26
C SER A 204 -16.76 2.35 10.00
N ALA A 205 -16.61 3.06 11.12
CA ALA A 205 -15.48 2.94 12.03
C ALA A 205 -15.35 1.55 12.69
N ASP A 206 -16.37 0.70 12.65
CA ASP A 206 -16.34 -0.62 13.30
C ASP A 206 -15.57 -1.67 12.50
N TYR A 207 -15.23 -1.35 11.25
CA TYR A 207 -14.49 -2.24 10.36
C TYR A 207 -12.98 -2.05 10.49
N LEU A 208 -12.24 -3.08 10.08
CA LEU A 208 -10.77 -3.07 10.00
C LEU A 208 -10.23 -1.86 9.20
N TYR A 209 -8.97 -1.49 9.43
CA TYR A 209 -8.32 -0.37 8.74
C TYR A 209 -7.79 -0.85 7.39
N LEU A 210 -8.57 -0.66 6.33
CA LEU A 210 -8.39 -1.37 5.06
C LEU A 210 -7.11 -0.90 4.34
N GLY A 211 -6.16 -1.81 4.15
CA GLY A 211 -4.97 -1.58 3.34
C GLY A 211 -3.94 -0.60 3.93
N VAL A 212 -4.09 -0.21 5.20
CA VAL A 212 -3.18 0.77 5.82
C VAL A 212 -1.76 0.21 5.94
N LEU A 213 -1.57 -1.11 6.10
CA LEU A 213 -0.23 -1.67 5.95
C LEU A 213 0.20 -1.52 4.49
N CYS A 214 -0.52 -2.16 3.57
CA CYS A 214 -0.21 -2.10 2.15
C CYS A 214 -1.42 -2.54 1.32
N ILE A 215 -1.44 -2.15 0.04
CA ILE A 215 -2.25 -2.78 -0.99
C ILE A 215 -1.36 -3.29 -2.13
N LEU A 216 -1.72 -4.45 -2.68
CA LEU A 216 -0.97 -5.10 -3.75
C LEU A 216 -1.95 -5.57 -4.83
N ARG A 217 -1.70 -5.20 -6.09
CA ARG A 217 -2.36 -5.88 -7.21
C ARG A 217 -1.62 -7.18 -7.50
N ASP A 218 -2.34 -8.30 -7.49
CA ASP A 218 -1.83 -9.58 -7.96
C ASP A 218 -2.92 -10.31 -8.77
N GLY A 219 -2.61 -10.60 -10.03
CA GLY A 219 -3.56 -11.14 -10.99
C GLY A 219 -4.82 -10.26 -11.15
N ASN A 220 -5.98 -10.85 -10.85
CA ASN A 220 -7.30 -10.24 -10.97
C ASN A 220 -7.77 -9.57 -9.67
N TYR A 221 -6.94 -9.51 -8.63
CA TYR A 221 -7.34 -9.00 -7.33
C TYR A 221 -6.43 -7.86 -6.87
N ILE A 222 -7.00 -6.99 -6.05
CA ILE A 222 -6.26 -6.09 -5.17
C ILE A 222 -6.38 -6.67 -3.77
N TYR A 223 -5.24 -7.05 -3.21
CA TYR A 223 -5.09 -7.49 -1.83
C TYR A 223 -4.89 -6.28 -0.93
N GLN A 224 -5.56 -6.26 0.22
CA GLN A 224 -5.34 -5.27 1.26
C GLN A 224 -4.82 -5.96 2.52
N TYR A 225 -3.70 -5.46 3.03
CA TYR A 225 -3.06 -5.94 4.25
C TYR A 225 -3.31 -4.95 5.38
N SER A 226 -3.74 -5.48 6.52
CA SER A 226 -4.12 -4.68 7.68
C SER A 226 -3.68 -5.36 8.97
N GLY A 227 -3.25 -4.56 9.95
CA GLY A 227 -2.86 -5.08 11.27
C GLY A 227 -4.04 -5.65 12.08
N GLY A 228 -3.72 -6.54 13.02
CA GLY A 228 -4.64 -7.13 14.01
C GLY A 228 -5.20 -8.50 13.61
N GLY A 229 -6.22 -8.96 14.35
CA GLY A 229 -6.71 -10.35 14.26
C GLY A 229 -5.78 -11.35 14.97
N PRO A 230 -6.14 -12.64 15.01
CA PRO A 230 -5.39 -13.68 15.75
C PRO A 230 -3.98 -13.96 15.17
N SER A 231 -3.73 -13.60 13.92
CA SER A 231 -2.42 -13.71 13.25
C SER A 231 -1.60 -12.43 13.28
N ASN A 232 -2.08 -11.35 13.91
CA ASN A 232 -1.54 -9.97 13.82
C ASN A 232 -1.65 -9.31 12.44
N ILE A 233 -2.00 -10.05 11.38
CA ILE A 233 -2.28 -9.54 10.04
C ILE A 233 -3.58 -10.14 9.51
N ARG A 234 -4.45 -9.28 8.99
CA ARG A 234 -5.66 -9.60 8.24
C ARG A 234 -5.45 -9.26 6.77
N ILE A 235 -6.00 -10.10 5.91
CA ILE A 235 -5.93 -9.94 4.47
C ILE A 235 -7.35 -9.95 3.93
N THR A 236 -7.68 -8.92 3.16
CA THR A 236 -8.87 -8.89 2.32
C THR A 236 -8.44 -8.79 0.87
N ARG A 237 -9.37 -9.09 -0.04
CA ARG A 237 -9.19 -8.80 -1.46
C ARG A 237 -10.51 -8.45 -2.12
N VAL A 238 -10.40 -7.83 -3.29
CA VAL A 238 -11.52 -7.46 -4.16
C VAL A 238 -11.07 -7.59 -5.60
N PRO A 239 -11.95 -7.95 -6.55
CA PRO A 239 -11.61 -7.89 -7.96
C PRO A 239 -11.01 -6.54 -8.34
N ALA A 240 -9.97 -6.57 -9.15
CA ALA A 240 -9.22 -5.39 -9.55
C ALA A 240 -9.90 -4.66 -10.71
N THR A 241 -11.12 -4.20 -10.44
CA THR A 241 -12.10 -3.54 -11.32
C THR A 241 -12.76 -2.40 -10.52
N ASP A 242 -13.86 -1.84 -11.01
CA ASP A 242 -14.69 -0.90 -10.25
C ASP A 242 -15.38 -1.53 -9.02
N ASP A 243 -15.28 -2.85 -8.84
CA ASP A 243 -15.77 -3.55 -7.64
C ASP A 243 -15.08 -3.04 -6.35
N VAL A 244 -13.93 -2.38 -6.45
CA VAL A 244 -13.25 -1.70 -5.32
C VAL A 244 -14.11 -0.63 -4.63
N PHE A 245 -15.19 -0.15 -5.26
CA PHE A 245 -16.10 0.84 -4.67
C PHE A 245 -17.32 0.23 -3.99
N ASP A 246 -17.47 -1.10 -4.01
CA ASP A 246 -18.61 -1.82 -3.43
C ASP A 246 -18.14 -2.79 -2.34
N ALA A 247 -18.46 -2.48 -1.08
CA ALA A 247 -18.07 -3.28 0.08
C ALA A 247 -18.58 -4.73 0.01
N SER A 248 -19.67 -5.01 -0.72
CA SER A 248 -20.23 -6.36 -0.88
C SER A 248 -19.39 -7.27 -1.78
N LYS A 249 -18.44 -6.71 -2.54
CA LYS A 249 -17.56 -7.44 -3.46
C LYS A 249 -16.27 -7.94 -2.83
N TYR A 250 -16.00 -7.52 -1.60
CA TYR A 250 -14.82 -7.92 -0.87
C TYR A 250 -14.96 -9.32 -0.33
N GLU A 251 -13.83 -9.96 -0.12
CA GLU A 251 -13.71 -11.18 0.66
C GLU A 251 -12.49 -11.10 1.57
N TYR A 252 -12.51 -11.83 2.67
CA TYR A 252 -11.42 -11.90 3.64
C TYR A 252 -10.92 -13.32 3.82
N LEU A 253 -9.62 -13.44 4.06
CA LEU A 253 -8.99 -14.73 4.32
C LEU A 253 -9.42 -15.24 5.69
N VAL A 254 -10.04 -16.42 5.70
CA VAL A 254 -10.45 -17.10 6.94
C VAL A 254 -9.20 -17.54 7.70
N TYR A 255 -9.13 -17.16 8.98
CA TYR A 255 -7.98 -17.45 9.83
C TYR A 255 -7.65 -18.94 9.89
N ASN A 256 -6.34 -19.24 9.93
CA ASN A 256 -5.80 -20.59 9.99
C ASN A 256 -6.18 -21.49 8.80
N THR A 257 -6.51 -20.88 7.65
CA THR A 257 -6.70 -21.58 6.38
C THR A 257 -5.63 -21.20 5.37
N THR A 258 -5.38 -22.05 4.38
CA THR A 258 -4.40 -21.79 3.33
C THR A 258 -4.92 -20.93 2.19
N ASN A 259 -6.23 -21.00 1.89
CA ASN A 259 -6.87 -20.27 0.79
C ASN A 259 -8.41 -20.31 0.88
N THR A 260 -8.99 -20.17 2.08
CA THR A 260 -10.45 -20.08 2.22
C THR A 260 -10.84 -18.63 2.40
N TRP A 261 -11.72 -18.14 1.53
CA TRP A 261 -12.18 -16.76 1.52
C TRP A 261 -13.66 -16.70 1.89
N ALA A 262 -14.00 -15.79 2.80
CA ALA A 262 -15.37 -15.53 3.20
C ALA A 262 -15.82 -14.16 2.67
N PRO A 263 -17.08 -14.02 2.22
CA PRO A 263 -17.57 -12.77 1.66
C PRO A 263 -17.64 -11.65 2.71
N GLY A 264 -17.40 -10.43 2.26
CA GLY A 264 -17.50 -9.19 3.03
C GLY A 264 -16.17 -8.67 3.58
N LEU A 265 -16.28 -7.68 4.46
CA LEU A 265 -15.17 -7.08 5.19
C LEU A 265 -15.31 -7.40 6.69
N PRO A 266 -14.26 -7.83 7.39
CA PRO A 266 -14.37 -8.15 8.80
C PRO A 266 -14.39 -6.91 9.70
N LEU A 267 -15.11 -7.05 10.82
CA LEU A 267 -15.11 -6.06 11.90
C LEU A 267 -13.71 -5.98 12.56
N LEU A 268 -13.43 -4.85 13.20
CA LEU A 268 -12.15 -4.58 13.85
C LEU A 268 -11.81 -5.61 14.94
N ASN A 269 -12.82 -6.16 15.62
CA ASN A 269 -12.70 -7.17 16.67
C ASN A 269 -12.92 -8.62 16.17
N SER A 270 -13.10 -8.83 14.86
CA SER A 270 -13.30 -10.18 14.31
C SER A 270 -12.06 -11.05 14.53
N THR A 271 -12.30 -12.27 15.00
CA THR A 271 -11.28 -13.33 15.17
C THR A 271 -11.23 -14.30 14.00
N ASP A 272 -12.15 -14.17 13.04
CA ASP A 272 -12.31 -15.15 11.95
C ASP A 272 -11.46 -14.80 10.73
N ALA A 273 -10.87 -13.61 10.71
CA ALA A 273 -10.02 -13.13 9.63
C ALA A 273 -8.55 -13.13 10.04
N GLY A 274 -7.67 -13.69 9.21
CA GLY A 274 -6.24 -13.69 9.49
C GLY A 274 -5.40 -14.50 8.50
N ALA A 275 -4.13 -14.14 8.37
CA ALA A 275 -3.15 -14.88 7.60
C ALA A 275 -2.71 -16.18 8.30
N LEU A 276 -2.36 -17.19 7.51
CA LEU A 276 -1.63 -18.35 8.01
C LEU A 276 -0.15 -17.99 8.18
N VAL A 277 0.43 -18.30 9.34
CA VAL A 277 1.84 -18.01 9.69
C VAL A 277 2.52 -19.31 10.10
N ILE A 278 3.66 -19.59 9.49
CA ILE A 278 4.50 -20.74 9.81
C ILE A 278 5.16 -20.44 11.17
N ARG A 279 4.65 -21.12 12.20
CA ARG A 279 5.04 -21.00 13.61
C ARG A 279 4.58 -19.66 14.25
N PRO A 280 3.31 -19.59 14.67
CA PRO A 280 2.73 -18.38 15.24
C PRO A 280 3.20 -18.18 16.68
N SER A 281 4.38 -17.61 16.86
CA SER A 281 4.78 -16.98 18.12
C SER A 281 5.07 -15.50 17.89
N THR A 282 4.85 -14.65 18.90
CA THR A 282 5.16 -13.21 18.82
C THR A 282 6.64 -12.95 18.58
N THR A 283 7.51 -13.92 18.88
CA THR A 283 8.95 -13.89 18.57
C THR A 283 9.27 -14.25 17.12
N GLN A 284 8.35 -14.93 16.42
CA GLN A 284 8.55 -15.44 15.06
C GLN A 284 7.70 -14.75 14.01
N PHE A 285 6.66 -13.99 14.42
CA PHE A 285 5.88 -13.10 13.55
C PHE A 285 5.35 -11.88 14.32
N SER A 286 5.85 -10.70 13.96
CA SER A 286 5.63 -9.43 14.67
C SER A 286 5.07 -8.31 13.80
N CYS A 287 4.17 -8.61 12.85
CA CYS A 287 3.49 -7.61 12.04
C CYS A 287 2.21 -7.04 12.68
N GLY A 288 2.20 -6.71 13.97
CA GLY A 288 0.99 -6.25 14.68
C GLY A 288 0.56 -4.82 14.38
N GLY A 289 1.39 -4.04 13.68
CA GLY A 289 1.13 -2.63 13.37
C GLY A 289 0.37 -2.41 12.06
N SER A 290 -0.04 -1.16 11.82
CA SER A 290 -0.65 -0.72 10.55
C SER A 290 0.40 -0.29 9.51
N TRP A 291 1.67 -0.68 9.67
CA TRP A 291 2.78 -0.03 8.98
C TRP A 291 3.78 -1.06 8.47
N GLY A 292 4.02 -1.04 7.16
CA GLY A 292 4.85 -2.02 6.48
C GLY A 292 4.56 -2.00 4.98
N SER A 293 5.06 -3.00 4.27
CA SER A 293 4.82 -3.16 2.83
C SER A 293 4.79 -4.62 2.44
N VAL A 294 4.04 -4.94 1.38
CA VAL A 294 4.08 -6.25 0.73
C VAL A 294 4.39 -6.07 -0.76
N VAL A 295 5.39 -6.78 -1.25
CA VAL A 295 5.80 -6.75 -2.67
C VAL A 295 6.13 -8.15 -3.15
N TYR A 296 6.08 -8.38 -4.46
CA TYR A 296 6.70 -9.57 -5.06
C TYR A 296 8.16 -9.27 -5.37
N ASN A 297 9.06 -10.19 -5.00
CA ASN A 297 10.48 -10.11 -5.31
C ASN A 297 10.83 -11.20 -6.34
N ARG A 298 11.27 -10.76 -7.53
CA ARG A 298 11.57 -11.66 -8.66
C ARG A 298 12.81 -12.53 -8.42
N TYR A 299 13.81 -12.03 -7.71
CA TYR A 299 15.04 -12.77 -7.42
C TYR A 299 14.76 -13.98 -6.53
N LEU A 300 13.91 -13.83 -5.53
CA LEU A 300 13.56 -14.93 -4.64
C LEU A 300 12.38 -15.75 -5.17
N ALA A 301 11.63 -15.21 -6.14
CA ALA A 301 10.32 -15.71 -6.56
C ALA A 301 9.37 -15.87 -5.35
N LYS A 302 9.33 -14.87 -4.47
CA LYS A 302 8.52 -14.84 -3.25
C LYS A 302 7.86 -13.48 -3.07
N TYR A 303 6.70 -13.48 -2.40
CA TYR A 303 6.17 -12.27 -1.79
C TYR A 303 6.97 -11.96 -0.53
N LEU A 304 7.41 -10.71 -0.39
CA LEU A 304 8.08 -10.18 0.78
C LEU A 304 7.10 -9.28 1.53
N MET A 305 6.91 -9.54 2.82
CA MET A 305 6.29 -8.63 3.75
C MET A 305 7.36 -8.02 4.64
N LEU A 306 7.49 -6.69 4.60
CA LEU A 306 8.37 -5.92 5.47
C LEU A 306 7.50 -5.25 6.53
N CYS A 307 7.74 -5.57 7.79
CA CYS A 307 7.03 -5.02 8.94
C CYS A 307 7.91 -5.19 10.18
N GLY A 308 7.48 -4.71 11.33
CA GLY A 308 8.15 -5.08 12.58
C GLY A 308 7.35 -4.65 13.80
N GLN A 309 7.94 -4.90 14.96
CA GLN A 309 7.43 -4.31 16.18
C GLN A 309 7.60 -2.80 16.07
N TRP A 310 6.49 -2.10 16.30
CA TRP A 310 6.42 -0.64 16.25
C TRP A 310 7.60 0.02 16.98
N MET A 311 8.35 0.86 16.27
CA MET A 311 9.49 1.62 16.82
C MET A 311 10.68 0.79 17.33
N VAL A 312 10.73 -0.51 17.04
CA VAL A 312 11.76 -1.43 17.59
C VAL A 312 12.62 -2.04 16.48
N ASP A 313 12.01 -2.70 15.52
CA ASP A 313 12.74 -3.48 14.52
C ASP A 313 12.09 -3.47 13.13
N VAL A 314 12.85 -3.96 12.16
CA VAL A 314 12.43 -4.21 10.79
C VAL A 314 12.72 -5.67 10.48
N ASN A 315 11.67 -6.38 10.07
CA ASN A 315 11.65 -7.79 9.81
C ASN A 315 11.05 -8.08 8.43
N MET A 316 11.62 -9.06 7.76
CA MET A 316 11.13 -9.59 6.50
C MET A 316 10.48 -10.96 6.74
N TYR A 317 9.36 -11.19 6.06
CA TYR A 317 8.65 -12.46 6.00
C TYR A 317 8.42 -12.79 4.55
N VAL A 318 8.48 -14.08 4.20
CA VAL A 318 8.32 -14.51 2.81
C VAL A 318 7.16 -15.47 2.64
N SER A 319 6.55 -15.49 1.46
CA SER A 319 5.53 -16.46 1.09
C SER A 319 5.56 -16.76 -0.41
N ASP A 320 5.05 -17.93 -0.78
CA ASP A 320 4.80 -18.34 -2.17
C ASP A 320 3.55 -17.71 -2.78
N THR A 321 2.62 -17.24 -1.94
CA THR A 321 1.38 -16.60 -2.39
C THR A 321 1.24 -15.23 -1.73
N PRO A 322 0.42 -14.31 -2.28
CA PRO A 322 0.22 -13.02 -1.65
C PRO A 322 -0.51 -13.12 -0.30
N TRP A 323 -1.08 -14.27 0.05
CA TRP A 323 -1.88 -14.42 1.28
C TRP A 323 -1.27 -15.34 2.34
N GLY A 324 -0.13 -15.99 2.05
CA GLY A 324 0.54 -16.90 2.97
C GLY A 324 0.56 -18.36 2.49
N PRO A 325 1.07 -19.30 3.30
CA PRO A 325 1.61 -19.09 4.64
C PRO A 325 2.81 -18.15 4.67
N TRP A 326 2.89 -17.26 5.65
CA TRP A 326 4.07 -16.41 5.87
C TRP A 326 5.13 -17.17 6.66
N SER A 327 6.41 -17.03 6.27
CA SER A 327 7.54 -17.65 6.95
C SER A 327 7.70 -17.18 8.40
N SER A 328 8.63 -17.81 9.13
CA SER A 328 9.22 -17.19 10.31
C SER A 328 10.00 -15.92 9.94
N ARG A 329 10.27 -15.08 10.95
CA ARG A 329 11.03 -13.83 10.87
C ARG A 329 12.43 -13.97 10.29
N TYR A 330 12.75 -13.17 9.27
CA TYR A 330 14.10 -12.82 8.83
C TYR A 330 14.43 -11.40 9.33
N LYS A 331 15.44 -11.24 10.20
CA LYS A 331 15.71 -9.93 10.83
C LYS A 331 16.51 -9.05 9.87
N ILE A 332 15.97 -7.89 9.50
CA ILE A 332 16.68 -6.92 8.66
C ILE A 332 17.53 -5.98 9.53
N ALA A 333 16.89 -5.33 10.50
CA ALA A 333 17.55 -4.34 11.36
C ALA A 333 16.82 -4.10 12.69
N SER A 334 17.55 -3.55 13.66
CA SER A 334 17.03 -3.05 14.94
C SER A 334 18.04 -2.06 15.54
N GLY A 335 17.58 -1.10 16.36
CA GLY A 335 18.46 -0.14 17.04
C GLY A 335 19.05 0.95 16.13
N GLY A 336 19.88 1.85 16.68
CA GLY A 336 20.46 2.97 15.93
C GLY A 336 19.38 3.86 15.29
N LYS A 337 19.52 4.16 13.98
CA LYS A 337 18.51 4.93 13.20
C LYS A 337 17.14 4.24 13.08
N PHE A 338 17.03 2.95 13.44
CA PHE A 338 15.75 2.24 13.47
C PHE A 338 15.03 2.41 14.82
N GLN A 339 15.74 2.82 15.88
CA GLN A 339 15.14 3.05 17.20
C GLN A 339 14.18 4.25 17.12
N GLY A 340 12.90 4.03 17.44
CA GLY A 340 11.90 5.08 17.38
C GLY A 340 11.37 5.38 15.97
N ALA A 341 11.85 4.69 14.93
CA ALA A 341 11.38 4.82 13.56
C ALA A 341 10.35 3.74 13.23
N TYR A 342 9.45 4.01 12.28
CA TYR A 342 8.43 3.06 11.88
C TYR A 342 8.14 3.13 10.38
N GLY A 343 7.14 2.39 9.89
CA GLY A 343 6.71 2.53 8.50
C GLY A 343 7.80 2.08 7.52
N SER A 344 8.24 0.83 7.64
CA SER A 344 9.21 0.24 6.72
C SER A 344 8.53 -0.04 5.37
N MET A 345 8.83 0.79 4.36
CA MET A 345 8.15 0.73 3.07
C MET A 345 9.11 0.33 1.96
N ILE A 346 8.93 -0.83 1.35
CA ILE A 346 9.67 -1.24 0.16
C ILE A 346 9.26 -0.38 -1.05
N HIS A 347 10.22 -0.04 -1.89
CA HIS A 347 10.04 0.75 -3.10
C HIS A 347 10.35 -0.08 -4.37
N PRO A 348 9.46 -1.01 -4.75
CA PRO A 348 9.73 -1.98 -5.82
C PRO A 348 9.92 -1.30 -7.18
N GLU A 349 9.29 -0.15 -7.42
CA GLU A 349 9.41 0.61 -8.67
C GLU A 349 10.82 1.14 -8.94
N TYR A 350 11.66 1.19 -7.89
CA TYR A 350 13.02 1.69 -7.96
C TYR A 350 14.08 0.61 -7.81
N SER A 351 13.70 -0.64 -7.55
CA SER A 351 14.66 -1.70 -7.24
C SER A 351 15.67 -1.86 -8.40
N PRO A 352 16.97 -1.78 -8.14
CA PRO A 352 17.90 -0.96 -8.93
C PRO A 352 18.58 -1.64 -10.12
N LEU A 353 18.32 -2.91 -10.40
CA LEU A 353 19.19 -3.60 -11.34
C LEU A 353 18.66 -3.53 -12.77
N ALA A 354 19.56 -3.15 -13.68
CA ALA A 354 19.35 -3.17 -15.13
C ALA A 354 18.96 -4.57 -15.65
N ASP A 355 19.26 -5.63 -14.89
CA ASP A 355 18.86 -7.01 -15.17
C ASP A 355 17.40 -7.33 -14.74
N GLY A 356 16.72 -6.42 -14.03
CA GLY A 356 15.35 -6.59 -13.58
C GLY A 356 15.16 -7.68 -12.52
N SER A 357 16.19 -8.06 -11.75
CA SER A 357 16.12 -9.22 -10.87
C SER A 357 15.48 -8.97 -9.49
N ASP A 358 15.42 -7.75 -8.97
CA ASP A 358 15.09 -7.46 -7.54
C ASP A 358 16.08 -8.10 -6.53
N LYS A 359 17.28 -8.51 -6.99
CA LYS A 359 18.36 -8.97 -6.11
C LYS A 359 18.80 -7.87 -5.13
N SER A 360 18.72 -6.63 -5.59
CA SER A 360 18.82 -5.44 -4.76
C SER A 360 17.45 -4.78 -4.69
N TRP A 361 17.10 -4.20 -3.55
CA TRP A 361 15.84 -3.46 -3.38
C TRP A 361 15.98 -2.38 -2.33
N TYR A 362 15.10 -1.38 -2.40
CA TYR A 362 15.11 -0.23 -1.50
C TYR A 362 13.95 -0.26 -0.54
N PHE A 363 14.15 0.26 0.67
CA PHE A 363 13.06 0.60 1.56
C PHE A 363 13.38 1.87 2.36
N SER A 364 12.34 2.62 2.68
CA SER A 364 12.43 3.76 3.61
C SER A 364 11.86 3.40 4.98
N ILE A 365 12.29 4.16 6.00
CA ILE A 365 11.73 4.10 7.36
C ILE A 365 11.74 5.49 7.99
N GLY A 366 10.72 5.82 8.78
CA GLY A 366 10.56 7.09 9.50
C GLY A 366 9.25 7.11 10.31
N PRO A 367 9.17 7.90 11.40
CA PRO A 367 9.54 9.29 11.36
C PRO A 367 10.18 9.86 12.62
N ASN A 368 10.68 11.09 12.44
CA ASN A 368 10.38 12.27 13.24
C ASN A 368 11.18 13.49 12.76
N LYS A 369 12.03 13.32 11.73
CA LYS A 369 12.74 14.42 11.03
C LYS A 369 13.05 14.08 9.57
N GLU A 370 13.62 12.90 9.33
CA GLU A 370 14.08 12.44 8.01
C GLU A 370 13.47 11.07 7.70
N PHE A 371 13.37 10.74 6.41
CA PHE A 371 13.09 9.39 5.95
C PHE A 371 14.41 8.73 5.58
N PHE A 372 14.84 7.78 6.39
CA PHE A 372 16.08 7.06 6.12
C PHE A 372 15.83 6.05 5.01
N MET A 373 16.61 6.15 3.93
CA MET A 373 16.58 5.18 2.85
C MET A 373 17.67 4.13 3.02
N TYR A 374 17.30 2.88 2.81
CA TYR A 374 18.19 1.75 2.84
C TYR A 374 18.08 0.93 1.56
N ARG A 375 19.20 0.32 1.18
CA ARG A 375 19.28 -0.71 0.15
C ARG A 375 19.59 -2.05 0.81
N VAL A 376 18.87 -3.09 0.41
CA VAL A 376 19.20 -4.48 0.72
C VAL A 376 19.75 -5.12 -0.55
N ASP A 377 20.89 -5.79 -0.43
CA ASP A 377 21.53 -6.51 -1.53
C ASP A 377 21.62 -8.00 -1.15
N PHE A 378 20.99 -8.88 -1.93
CA PHE A 378 21.15 -10.33 -1.78
C PHE A 378 22.31 -10.86 -2.62
N GLY A 379 22.96 -11.91 -2.14
CA GLY A 379 24.08 -12.62 -2.78
C GLY A 379 23.96 -14.14 -2.60
N TYR A 380 22.71 -14.61 -2.54
CA TYR A 380 22.32 -16.01 -2.34
C TYR A 380 22.32 -16.84 -3.60
#